data_AF-A0A8X6KHH2-F1
#
_entry.id   AF-A0A8X6KHH2-F1
#
_cell.length_a   1.000
_cell.length_b   1.000
_cell.length_c   1.000
_cell.angle_alpha   90.00
_cell.angle_beta   90.00
_cell.angle_gamma   90.00
#
_symmetry.space_group_name_H-M   'P 1'
#
loop_
_entity.id
_entity.type
_entity.pdbx_description
1 polymer ?
#
loop_
_entity_poly.entity_id
_entity_poly.type
_entity_poly.pdbx_seq_one_letter_code
_entity_poly.pdbx_strand_id
1 'polypeptide(L)'
;MYGVSSDFYQQIKDLDFVLEVYKAAITYSIEELTNTCHKIFLSCIPNAKNVFQLLDAGTLIGSETVRNRCLKILQTQTIEVLAAQGMSSVTISMVETILNIPSVSFPSEYELIKWVLDWATQTTNQREVSDTMRQLRPLIDFMALSAESFGKLFKRCNELMSKEDGFNIFMNILIPGSCELPNWCSSSLKSRNCNK
;
A
#
# COMPACT_ATOMS: atom_id res chain seq x y z
N MET A 1 15.68 -24.24 -36.59
CA MET A 1 15.05 -23.13 -35.82
C MET A 1 14.69 -23.66 -34.44
N TYR A 2 15.59 -23.58 -33.46
CA TYR A 2 15.35 -24.01 -32.06
C TYR A 2 16.07 -23.05 -31.12
N GLY A 3 15.56 -21.83 -30.99
CA GLY A 3 16.06 -20.81 -30.04
C GLY A 3 14.99 -20.27 -29.10
N VAL A 4 13.71 -20.30 -29.51
CA VAL A 4 12.61 -19.60 -28.82
C VAL A 4 12.21 -20.29 -27.50
N SER A 5 12.37 -21.60 -27.40
CA SER A 5 11.86 -22.35 -26.23
C SER A 5 12.70 -22.10 -24.96
N SER A 6 14.02 -21.96 -25.10
CA SER A 6 14.94 -21.72 -23.97
C SER A 6 14.66 -20.39 -23.28
N ASP A 7 14.50 -19.32 -24.07
CA ASP A 7 14.36 -17.95 -23.54
C ASP A 7 13.02 -17.73 -22.83
N PHE A 8 11.95 -18.37 -23.33
CA PHE A 8 10.62 -18.28 -22.73
C PHE A 8 10.57 -18.91 -21.32
N TYR A 9 11.18 -20.08 -21.12
CA TYR A 9 11.26 -20.71 -19.80
C TYR A 9 12.18 -19.95 -18.83
N GLN A 10 13.18 -19.22 -19.35
CA GLN A 10 14.01 -18.34 -18.56
C GLN A 10 13.22 -17.12 -18.04
N GLN A 11 12.36 -16.55 -18.90
CA GLN A 11 11.53 -15.37 -18.62
C GLN A 11 10.27 -15.66 -17.79
N ILE A 12 9.79 -16.90 -17.73
CA ILE A 12 8.69 -17.32 -16.83
C ILE A 12 9.00 -17.09 -15.34
N LYS A 13 10.28 -16.88 -14.98
CA LYS A 13 10.67 -16.52 -13.61
C LYS A 13 10.40 -15.05 -13.28
N ASP A 14 10.21 -14.21 -14.29
CA ASP A 14 9.86 -12.80 -14.12
C ASP A 14 8.34 -12.66 -14.05
N LEU A 15 7.84 -12.23 -12.90
CA LEU A 15 6.41 -12.10 -12.65
C LEU A 15 5.78 -10.97 -13.46
N ASP A 16 6.53 -9.92 -13.78
CA ASP A 16 6.02 -8.81 -14.60
C ASP A 16 5.77 -9.30 -16.02
N PHE A 17 6.71 -10.09 -16.56
CA PHE A 17 6.53 -10.75 -17.85
C PHE A 17 5.33 -11.71 -17.85
N VAL A 18 5.19 -12.56 -16.82
CA VAL A 18 4.06 -13.51 -16.73
C VAL A 18 2.72 -12.76 -16.63
N LEU A 19 2.69 -11.61 -15.95
CA LEU A 19 1.50 -10.75 -15.85
C LEU A 19 1.11 -10.14 -17.20
N GLU A 20 2.07 -9.65 -17.97
CA GLU A 20 1.81 -9.14 -19.33
C GLU A 20 1.36 -10.25 -20.28
N VAL A 21 1.99 -11.43 -20.21
CA VAL A 21 1.57 -12.61 -20.98
C VAL A 21 0.15 -13.03 -20.60
N TYR A 22 -0.21 -12.95 -19.32
CA TYR A 22 -1.57 -13.26 -18.86
C TYR A 22 -2.60 -12.26 -19.40
N LYS A 23 -2.31 -10.95 -19.36
CA LYS A 23 -3.18 -9.92 -19.95
C LYS A 23 -3.40 -10.17 -21.45
N ALA A 24 -2.33 -10.51 -22.17
CA ALA A 24 -2.42 -10.86 -23.58
C ALA A 24 -3.25 -12.14 -23.79
N ALA A 25 -3.03 -13.18 -22.98
CA ALA A 25 -3.77 -14.43 -23.06
C ALA A 25 -5.29 -14.24 -22.87
N ILE A 26 -5.71 -13.39 -21.91
CA ILE A 26 -7.11 -13.00 -21.76
C ILE A 26 -7.60 -12.27 -23.02
N THR A 27 -6.84 -11.27 -23.47
CA THR A 27 -7.24 -10.40 -24.59
C THR A 27 -7.45 -11.19 -25.87
N TYR A 28 -6.60 -12.19 -26.13
CA TYR A 28 -6.68 -13.07 -27.30
C TYR A 28 -7.46 -14.37 -27.02
N SER A 29 -8.06 -14.52 -25.85
CA SER A 29 -8.85 -15.71 -25.45
C SER A 29 -8.10 -17.04 -25.58
N ILE A 30 -6.82 -17.07 -25.18
CA ILE A 30 -5.98 -18.26 -25.20
C ILE A 30 -6.05 -18.95 -23.84
N GLU A 31 -6.99 -19.90 -23.70
CA GLU A 31 -7.29 -20.55 -22.42
C GLU A 31 -6.12 -21.35 -21.84
N GLU A 32 -5.36 -22.09 -22.65
CA GLU A 32 -4.23 -22.90 -22.16
C GLU A 32 -3.14 -22.03 -21.53
N LEU A 33 -2.87 -20.87 -22.14
CA LEU A 33 -1.87 -19.93 -21.65
C LEU A 33 -2.35 -19.25 -20.37
N THR A 34 -3.63 -18.87 -20.33
CA THR A 34 -4.30 -18.32 -19.14
C THR A 34 -4.19 -19.28 -17.95
N ASN A 35 -4.50 -20.57 -18.18
CA ASN A 35 -4.41 -21.62 -17.17
C ASN A 35 -2.97 -21.89 -16.71
N THR A 36 -1.99 -21.76 -17.62
CA THR A 36 -0.57 -21.92 -17.28
C THR A 36 -0.10 -20.78 -16.38
N CYS A 37 -0.39 -19.53 -16.75
CA CYS A 37 -0.10 -18.36 -15.92
C CYS A 37 -0.78 -18.44 -14.55
N HIS A 38 -2.05 -18.88 -14.47
CA HIS A 38 -2.74 -19.13 -13.20
C HIS A 38 -1.97 -20.11 -12.30
N LYS A 39 -1.52 -21.25 -12.84
CA LYS A 39 -0.75 -22.24 -12.06
C LYS A 39 0.57 -21.64 -11.55
N ILE A 40 1.24 -20.84 -12.38
CA ILE A 40 2.47 -20.14 -11.98
C ILE A 40 2.19 -19.23 -10.78
N PHE A 41 1.23 -18.31 -10.87
CA PHE A 41 0.88 -17.41 -9.76
C PHE A 41 0.46 -18.13 -8.49
N LEU A 42 -0.29 -19.24 -8.62
CA LEU A 42 -0.71 -20.03 -7.47
C LEU A 42 0.48 -20.72 -6.76
N SER A 43 1.47 -21.16 -7.54
CA SER A 43 2.67 -21.83 -7.04
C SER A 43 3.73 -20.89 -6.47
N CYS A 44 3.71 -19.60 -6.86
CA CYS A 44 4.66 -18.62 -6.38
C CYS A 44 4.49 -18.33 -4.88
N ILE A 45 5.62 -18.21 -4.20
CA ILE A 45 5.69 -17.85 -2.78
C ILE A 45 5.92 -16.33 -2.68
N PRO A 46 5.01 -15.58 -2.03
CA PRO A 46 5.22 -14.16 -1.80
C PRO A 46 6.40 -13.88 -0.86
N ASN A 47 7.18 -12.86 -1.19
CA ASN A 47 8.31 -12.36 -0.42
C ASN A 47 8.43 -10.83 -0.61
N ALA A 48 9.35 -10.20 0.12
CA ALA A 48 9.54 -8.75 0.13
C ALA A 48 9.70 -8.09 -1.26
N LYS A 49 10.25 -8.81 -2.25
CA LYS A 49 10.54 -8.26 -3.59
C LYS A 49 9.39 -8.41 -4.58
N ASN A 50 8.59 -9.46 -4.43
CA ASN A 50 7.56 -9.83 -5.41
C ASN A 50 6.12 -9.67 -4.92
N VAL A 51 5.91 -9.24 -3.66
CA VAL A 51 4.59 -9.24 -3.02
C VAL A 51 3.60 -8.33 -3.75
N PHE A 52 4.03 -7.18 -4.26
CA PHE A 52 3.15 -6.27 -4.98
C PHE A 52 2.80 -6.80 -6.37
N GLN A 53 3.77 -7.33 -7.12
CA GLN A 53 3.51 -7.98 -8.41
C GLN A 53 2.52 -9.15 -8.26
N LEU A 54 2.70 -9.96 -7.21
CA LEU A 54 1.77 -11.06 -6.92
C LEU A 54 0.41 -10.58 -6.41
N LEU A 55 0.34 -9.44 -5.75
CA LEU A 55 -0.92 -8.85 -5.32
C LEU A 55 -1.71 -8.32 -6.52
N ASP A 56 -1.02 -7.67 -7.47
CA ASP A 56 -1.60 -7.21 -8.73
C ASP A 56 -2.09 -8.41 -9.55
N ALA A 57 -1.26 -9.45 -9.67
CA ALA A 57 -1.64 -10.71 -10.30
C ALA A 57 -2.87 -11.32 -9.59
N GLY A 58 -2.85 -11.44 -8.26
CA GLY A 58 -3.93 -11.97 -7.46
C GLY A 58 -5.26 -11.23 -7.65
N THR A 59 -5.19 -9.90 -7.80
CA THR A 59 -6.35 -9.05 -8.08
C THR A 59 -6.87 -9.26 -9.49
N LEU A 60 -5.98 -9.32 -10.48
CA LEU A 60 -6.33 -9.52 -11.88
C LEU A 60 -6.95 -10.90 -12.14
N ILE A 61 -6.43 -11.95 -11.52
CA ILE A 61 -6.96 -13.32 -11.64
C ILE A 61 -8.16 -13.59 -10.72
N GLY A 62 -8.51 -12.65 -9.83
CA GLY A 62 -9.56 -12.82 -8.83
C GLY A 62 -9.26 -13.91 -7.78
N SER A 63 -7.98 -14.25 -7.54
CA SER A 63 -7.61 -15.31 -6.58
C SER A 63 -7.40 -14.75 -5.19
N GLU A 64 -8.42 -14.93 -4.36
CA GLU A 64 -8.36 -14.53 -2.94
C GLU A 64 -7.26 -15.26 -2.17
N THR A 65 -6.91 -16.49 -2.58
CA THR A 65 -5.83 -17.27 -1.98
C THR A 65 -4.45 -16.63 -2.20
N VAL A 66 -4.18 -16.09 -3.39
CA VAL A 66 -2.93 -15.35 -3.66
C VAL A 66 -2.93 -14.04 -2.88
N ARG A 67 -4.03 -13.29 -2.95
CA ARG A 67 -4.18 -12.00 -2.25
C ARG A 67 -3.95 -12.15 -0.75
N ASN A 68 -4.59 -13.13 -0.10
CA ASN A 68 -4.43 -13.38 1.33
C ASN A 68 -2.99 -13.76 1.72
N ARG A 69 -2.27 -14.49 0.87
CA ARG A 69 -0.85 -14.80 1.11
C ARG A 69 0.01 -13.54 1.02
N CYS A 70 -0.24 -12.68 0.03
CA CYS A 70 0.46 -11.40 -0.10
C CYS A 70 0.16 -10.46 1.07
N LEU A 71 -1.12 -10.34 1.46
CA LEU A 71 -1.53 -9.50 2.59
C LEU A 71 -0.88 -9.96 3.90
N LYS A 72 -0.73 -11.26 4.13
CA LYS A 72 0.00 -11.77 5.31
C LYS A 72 1.46 -11.32 5.35
N ILE A 73 2.15 -11.36 4.22
CA ILE A 73 3.53 -10.85 4.13
C ILE A 73 3.56 -9.35 4.36
N LEU A 74 2.64 -8.59 3.74
CA LEU A 74 2.54 -7.15 3.96
C LEU A 74 2.23 -6.81 5.42
N GLN A 75 1.48 -7.64 6.15
CA GLN A 75 1.20 -7.45 7.58
C GLN A 75 2.44 -7.67 8.45
N THR A 76 3.20 -8.74 8.20
CA THR A 76 4.30 -9.15 9.07
C THR A 76 5.64 -8.52 8.71
N GLN A 77 5.84 -8.14 7.45
CA GLN A 77 7.12 -7.70 6.88
C GLN A 77 7.01 -6.37 6.11
N THR A 78 6.06 -5.49 6.46
CA THR A 78 5.83 -4.22 5.74
C THR A 78 7.11 -3.41 5.56
N ILE A 79 7.91 -3.27 6.62
CA ILE A 79 9.16 -2.48 6.60
C ILE A 79 10.18 -3.11 5.64
N GLU A 80 10.34 -4.44 5.67
CA GLU A 80 11.26 -5.16 4.80
C GLU A 80 10.84 -5.07 3.33
N VAL A 81 9.53 -5.18 3.05
CA VAL A 81 8.96 -5.00 1.72
C VAL A 81 9.28 -3.61 1.19
N LEU A 82 9.00 -2.58 1.98
CA LEU A 82 9.24 -1.18 1.58
C LEU A 82 10.73 -0.89 1.37
N ALA A 83 11.59 -1.48 2.21
CA ALA A 83 13.05 -1.38 2.04
C ALA A 83 13.55 -2.10 0.78
N ALA A 84 12.96 -3.25 0.43
CA ALA A 84 13.34 -4.03 -0.74
C ALA A 84 12.92 -3.38 -2.07
N GLN A 85 11.79 -2.66 -2.08
CA GLN A 85 11.34 -1.91 -3.26
C GLN A 85 12.15 -0.62 -3.42
N GLY A 86 12.46 0.07 -2.31
CA GLY A 86 13.03 1.41 -2.32
C GLY A 86 11.96 2.48 -2.54
N MET A 87 12.11 3.65 -1.91
CA MET A 87 11.04 4.67 -1.87
C MET A 87 10.58 5.15 -3.26
N SER A 88 11.48 5.24 -4.24
CA SER A 88 11.18 5.77 -5.57
C SER A 88 10.37 4.83 -6.46
N SER A 89 10.35 3.53 -6.18
CA SER A 89 9.60 2.53 -6.96
C SER A 89 8.19 2.29 -6.40
N VAL A 90 7.93 2.73 -5.16
CA VAL A 90 6.63 2.55 -4.52
C VAL A 90 5.62 3.49 -5.17
N THR A 91 4.56 2.91 -5.72
CA THR A 91 3.46 3.65 -6.34
C THR A 91 2.40 4.04 -5.31
N ILE A 92 1.55 5.02 -5.64
CA ILE A 92 0.45 5.43 -4.75
C ILE A 92 -0.50 4.28 -4.41
N SER A 93 -0.79 3.39 -5.38
CA SER A 93 -1.63 2.20 -5.18
C SER A 93 -1.05 1.24 -4.14
N MET A 94 0.28 1.09 -4.11
CA MET A 94 0.96 0.28 -3.08
C MET A 94 0.81 0.90 -1.70
N VAL A 95 0.92 2.24 -1.59
CA VAL A 95 0.72 2.96 -0.33
C VAL A 95 -0.73 2.86 0.14
N GLU A 96 -1.70 3.05 -0.74
CA GLU A 96 -3.12 2.87 -0.43
C GLU A 96 -3.41 1.45 0.04
N THR A 97 -2.80 0.45 -0.59
CA THR A 97 -2.90 -0.94 -0.15
C THR A 97 -2.41 -1.07 1.28
N ILE A 98 -1.21 -0.59 1.59
CA ILE A 98 -0.64 -0.67 2.95
C ILE A 98 -1.54 0.03 3.98
N LEU A 99 -2.04 1.23 3.66
CA LEU A 99 -2.95 1.97 4.53
C LEU A 99 -4.31 1.28 4.67
N ASN A 100 -4.75 0.42 3.74
CA ASN A 100 -6.00 -0.33 3.93
C ASN A 100 -5.84 -1.62 4.72
N ILE A 101 -4.62 -2.07 5.02
CA ILE A 101 -4.39 -3.31 5.77
C ILE A 101 -4.62 -3.05 7.27
N PRO A 102 -5.34 -3.95 7.99
CA PRO A 102 -5.67 -3.78 9.40
C PRO A 102 -4.48 -3.95 10.36
N SER A 103 -3.35 -4.46 9.90
CA SER A 103 -2.13 -4.61 10.70
C SER A 103 -0.91 -4.43 9.83
N VAL A 104 0.10 -3.74 10.36
CA VAL A 104 1.35 -3.48 9.64
C VAL A 104 2.50 -3.61 10.62
N SER A 105 3.68 -3.93 10.09
CA SER A 105 4.88 -4.15 10.90
C SER A 105 5.52 -2.87 11.43
N PHE A 106 4.84 -1.73 11.35
CA PHE A 106 5.33 -0.45 11.87
C PHE A 106 5.20 -0.39 13.41
N PRO A 107 6.12 0.29 14.12
CA PRO A 107 6.06 0.44 15.57
C PRO A 107 4.85 1.24 16.07
N SER A 108 4.36 2.18 15.26
CA SER A 108 3.21 3.01 15.59
C SER A 108 2.61 3.61 14.33
N GLU A 109 1.34 4.04 14.43
CA GLU A 109 0.66 4.78 13.35
C GLU A 109 1.42 6.07 13.00
N TYR A 110 2.06 6.71 13.99
CA TYR A 110 2.92 7.88 13.76
C TYR A 110 4.09 7.58 12.82
N GLU A 111 4.81 6.47 13.02
CA GLU A 111 5.94 6.12 12.14
C GLU A 111 5.48 5.73 10.73
N LEU A 112 4.30 5.12 10.59
CA LEU A 112 3.70 4.86 9.28
C LEU A 112 3.36 6.17 8.56
N ILE A 113 2.65 7.10 9.21
CA ILE A 113 2.30 8.40 8.61
C ILE A 113 3.56 9.17 8.23
N LYS A 114 4.56 9.16 9.10
CA LYS A 114 5.86 9.78 8.86
C LYS A 114 6.53 9.17 7.63
N TRP A 115 6.52 7.85 7.48
CA TRP A 115 7.05 7.17 6.31
C TRP A 115 6.29 7.56 5.04
N VAL A 116 4.96 7.64 5.08
CA VAL A 116 4.12 8.08 3.94
C VAL A 116 4.45 9.52 3.53
N LEU A 117 4.64 10.41 4.51
CA LEU A 117 5.09 11.79 4.25
C LEU A 117 6.48 11.81 3.61
N ASP A 118 7.42 11.02 4.14
CA ASP A 118 8.78 10.93 3.59
C ASP A 118 8.76 10.40 2.15
N TRP A 119 7.93 9.40 1.86
CA TRP A 119 7.70 8.90 0.51
C TRP A 119 7.10 9.96 -0.40
N ALA A 120 6.02 10.64 0.01
CA ALA A 120 5.35 11.64 -0.81
C ALA A 120 6.31 12.78 -1.17
N THR A 121 7.10 13.26 -0.20
CA THR A 121 8.07 14.35 -0.41
C THR A 121 9.27 13.96 -1.29
N GLN A 122 9.63 12.69 -1.36
CA GLN A 122 10.74 12.21 -2.20
C GLN A 122 10.30 11.85 -3.62
N THR A 123 9.07 11.38 -3.78
CA THR A 123 8.58 10.83 -5.06
C THR A 123 7.82 11.85 -5.90
N THR A 124 7.37 12.96 -5.30
CA THR A 124 6.53 13.96 -5.98
C THR A 124 7.04 15.38 -5.80
N ASN A 125 6.69 16.29 -6.72
CA ASN A 125 7.01 17.72 -6.56
C ASN A 125 6.17 18.33 -5.43
N GLN A 126 6.61 19.43 -4.81
CA GLN A 126 5.91 20.05 -3.67
C GLN A 126 4.39 20.26 -3.88
N ARG A 127 3.95 20.67 -5.08
CA ARG A 127 2.51 20.84 -5.38
C ARG A 127 1.75 19.51 -5.41
N GLU A 128 2.40 18.45 -5.87
CA GLU A 128 1.83 17.10 -5.96
C GLU A 128 1.79 16.40 -4.60
N VAL A 129 2.67 16.80 -3.65
CA VAL A 129 2.64 16.29 -2.27
C VAL A 129 1.29 16.60 -1.60
N SER A 130 0.81 17.84 -1.70
CA SER A 130 -0.45 18.24 -1.08
C SER A 130 -1.64 17.46 -1.63
N ASP A 131 -1.67 17.24 -2.95
CA ASP A 131 -2.73 16.47 -3.61
C ASP A 131 -2.65 14.98 -3.27
N THR A 132 -1.45 14.40 -3.27
CA THR A 132 -1.19 13.01 -2.86
C THR A 132 -1.63 12.80 -1.41
N MET A 133 -1.26 13.69 -0.50
CA MET A 133 -1.70 13.62 0.90
C MET A 133 -3.21 13.85 1.04
N ARG A 134 -3.84 14.66 0.18
CA ARG A 134 -5.32 14.78 0.16
C ARG A 134 -6.01 13.46 -0.17
N GLN A 135 -5.44 12.68 -1.09
CA GLN A 135 -5.95 11.36 -1.43
C GLN A 135 -5.73 10.32 -0.32
N LEU A 136 -4.57 10.35 0.36
CA LEU A 136 -4.22 9.33 1.36
C LEU A 136 -4.77 9.61 2.77
N ARG A 137 -5.08 10.87 3.09
CA ARG A 137 -5.60 11.28 4.41
C ARG A 137 -6.78 10.48 4.94
N PRO A 138 -7.82 10.14 4.16
CA PRO A 138 -8.96 9.36 4.64
C PRO A 138 -8.59 7.94 5.09
N LEU A 139 -7.43 7.43 4.65
CA LEU A 139 -6.95 6.09 4.98
C LEU A 139 -6.05 6.07 6.24
N ILE A 140 -5.76 7.24 6.80
CA ILE A 140 -4.92 7.40 7.98
C ILE A 140 -5.80 7.47 9.23
N ASP A 141 -5.47 6.68 10.25
CA ASP A 141 -6.16 6.73 11.53
C ASP A 141 -5.52 7.78 12.45
N PHE A 142 -5.94 9.04 12.27
CA PHE A 142 -5.49 10.13 13.13
C PHE A 142 -5.91 9.96 14.60
N MET A 143 -6.98 9.22 14.87
CA MET A 143 -7.48 9.01 16.24
C MET A 143 -6.61 8.02 17.03
N ALA A 144 -5.83 7.18 16.35
CA ALA A 144 -4.83 6.32 17.00
C ALA A 144 -3.57 7.06 17.47
N LEU A 145 -3.42 8.35 17.13
CA LEU A 145 -2.26 9.15 17.52
C LEU A 145 -2.40 9.74 18.92
N SER A 146 -1.27 9.90 19.60
CA SER A 146 -1.20 10.75 20.78
C SER A 146 -1.25 12.24 20.37
N ALA A 147 -1.71 13.10 21.27
CA ALA A 147 -1.71 14.55 21.07
C ALA A 147 -0.30 15.10 20.74
N GLU A 148 0.74 14.54 21.37
CA GLU A 148 2.13 14.91 21.10
C GLU A 148 2.56 14.49 19.68
N SER A 149 2.28 13.24 19.30
CA SER A 149 2.58 12.71 17.96
C SER A 149 1.86 13.51 16.87
N PHE A 150 0.58 13.83 17.10
CA PHE A 150 -0.20 14.66 16.18
C PHE A 150 0.37 16.07 16.06
N GLY A 151 0.73 16.71 17.17
CA GLY A 151 1.38 18.03 17.16
C GLY A 151 2.69 18.05 16.37
N LYS A 152 3.51 16.99 16.50
CA LYS A 152 4.75 16.82 15.72
C LYS A 152 4.45 16.68 14.22
N LEU A 153 3.44 15.88 13.84
CA LEU A 153 3.02 15.73 12.43
C LEU A 153 2.52 17.04 11.84
N PHE A 154 1.63 17.74 12.56
CA PHE A 154 1.05 18.99 12.10
C PHE A 154 2.10 20.10 11.92
N LYS A 155 3.11 20.14 12.80
CA LYS A 155 4.26 21.06 12.65
C LYS A 155 5.11 20.73 11.42
N ARG A 156 5.24 19.44 11.08
CA ARG A 156 6.09 18.97 9.98
C ARG A 156 5.47 19.23 8.61
N CYS A 157 4.15 19.06 8.48
CA CYS A 157 3.44 19.21 7.22
C CYS A 157 2.15 20.01 7.45
N ASN A 158 2.26 21.33 7.30
CA ASN A 158 1.10 22.25 7.38
C ASN A 158 0.12 22.07 6.21
N GLU A 159 0.58 21.50 5.09
CA GLU A 159 -0.24 21.18 3.91
C GLU A 159 -1.10 19.93 4.10
N LEU A 160 -0.85 19.17 5.18
CA LEU A 160 -1.61 17.97 5.48
C LEU A 160 -3.08 18.31 5.66
N MET A 161 -3.44 19.36 6.39
CA MET A 161 -4.84 19.74 6.61
C MET A 161 -4.96 21.21 7.01
N SER A 162 -6.18 21.75 6.95
CA SER A 162 -6.40 23.13 7.41
C SER A 162 -6.15 23.25 8.92
N LYS A 163 -5.91 24.48 9.41
CA LYS A 163 -5.77 24.73 10.86
C LYS A 163 -7.03 24.37 11.63
N GLU A 164 -8.19 24.57 11.02
CA GLU A 164 -9.49 24.22 11.60
C GLU A 164 -9.66 22.70 11.70
N ASP A 165 -9.40 21.97 10.61
CA ASP A 165 -9.44 20.50 10.63
C ASP A 165 -8.46 19.92 11.65
N GLY A 166 -7.23 20.46 11.68
CA GLY A 166 -6.19 20.03 12.61
C GLY A 166 -6.58 20.28 14.07
N PHE A 167 -7.23 21.41 14.35
CA PHE A 167 -7.77 21.71 15.67
C PHE A 167 -8.89 20.73 16.05
N ASN A 168 -9.86 20.49 15.16
CA ASN A 168 -10.97 19.58 15.42
C ASN A 168 -10.49 18.14 15.67
N ILE A 169 -9.51 17.67 14.90
CA ILE A 169 -8.88 16.36 15.10
C ILE A 169 -8.13 16.32 16.42
N PHE A 170 -7.33 17.34 16.73
CA PHE A 170 -6.59 17.43 17.99
C PHE A 170 -7.51 17.41 19.21
N MET A 171 -8.62 18.15 19.17
CA MET A 171 -9.62 18.17 20.22
C MET A 171 -10.27 16.79 20.39
N ASN A 172 -10.56 16.09 19.31
CA ASN A 172 -11.09 14.72 19.37
C ASN A 172 -10.09 13.68 19.87
N ILE A 173 -8.78 13.88 19.64
CA ILE A 173 -7.73 13.04 20.24
C ILE A 173 -7.69 13.21 21.77
N LEU A 174 -7.85 14.45 22.27
CA LEU A 174 -7.83 14.74 23.71
C LEU A 174 -9.15 14.35 24.40
N ILE A 175 -10.27 14.69 23.77
CA ILE A 175 -11.62 14.51 24.28
C ILE A 175 -12.50 14.03 23.12
N PRO A 176 -12.68 12.71 22.96
CA PRO A 176 -13.47 12.14 21.87
C PRO A 176 -14.91 12.70 21.84
N GLY A 177 -15.35 13.14 20.66
CA GLY A 177 -16.70 13.71 20.45
C GLY A 177 -16.85 15.18 20.85
N SER A 178 -15.76 15.88 21.19
CA SER A 178 -15.80 17.30 21.59
C SER A 178 -16.05 18.26 20.43
N CYS A 179 -15.61 17.92 19.22
CA CYS A 179 -15.79 18.73 18.01
C CYS A 179 -16.26 17.85 16.85
N GLU A 180 -16.90 18.44 15.85
CA GLU A 180 -17.23 17.74 14.60
C GLU A 180 -15.94 17.41 13.85
N LEU A 181 -15.76 16.13 13.50
CA LEU A 181 -14.62 15.70 12.69
C LEU A 181 -14.80 16.15 11.25
N PRO A 182 -13.70 16.46 10.54
CA PRO A 182 -13.75 16.71 9.11
C PRO A 182 -14.42 15.55 8.37
N ASN A 183 -15.19 15.83 7.32
CA ASN A 183 -15.94 14.83 6.55
C ASN A 183 -15.08 13.69 5.97
N TRP A 184 -13.78 13.92 5.77
CA TRP A 184 -12.81 12.94 5.30
C TRP A 184 -12.13 12.16 6.42
N CYS A 185 -12.29 12.57 7.68
CA CYS A 185 -11.70 11.93 8.86
C CYS A 185 -12.77 11.11 9.58
N SER A 186 -12.59 9.79 9.60
CA SER A 186 -13.55 8.88 10.24
C SER A 186 -13.04 8.43 11.61
N SER A 187 -13.85 8.63 12.65
CA SER A 187 -13.63 8.01 13.97
C SER A 187 -13.84 6.49 13.98
N SER A 188 -14.40 5.95 12.90
CA SER A 188 -14.73 4.54 12.73
C SER A 188 -13.67 3.73 12.00
N LEU A 189 -12.52 4.33 11.64
CA LEU A 189 -11.40 3.54 11.13
C LEU A 189 -11.02 2.55 12.22
N LYS A 190 -11.08 1.25 11.91
CA LYS A 190 -10.65 0.22 12.85
C LYS A 190 -9.18 0.49 13.14
N SER A 191 -8.88 0.79 14.40
CA SER A 191 -7.50 1.07 14.83
C SER A 191 -6.57 -0.01 14.30
N ARG A 192 -5.58 0.41 13.52
CA ARG A 192 -4.63 -0.49 12.87
C ARG A 192 -3.73 -1.08 13.95
N ASN A 193 -3.55 -2.40 13.92
CA ASN A 193 -2.62 -3.06 14.82
C ASN A 193 -1.18 -2.86 14.31
N CYS A 194 -0.52 -1.82 14.82
CA CYS A 194 0.92 -1.65 14.74
C CYS A 194 1.62 -2.56 15.77
N ASN A 195 2.74 -3.17 15.39
CA ASN A 195 3.52 -4.01 16.31
C ASN A 195 4.14 -3.12 17.40
N LYS A 196 3.54 -3.13 18.59
CA LYS A 196 4.08 -2.48 19.79
C LYS A 196 5.35 -3.16 20.29
#